data_AF-A0A5M6DT04-F1
#
_entry.id   AF-A0A5M6DT04-F1
#
_cell.length_a   1.000
_cell.length_b   1.000
_cell.length_c   1.000
_cell.angle_alpha   90.00
_cell.angle_beta   90.00
_cell.angle_gamma   90.00
#
_symmetry.space_group_name_H-M   'P 1'
#
loop_
_entity.id
_entity.type
_entity.pdbx_description
1 polymer ?
#
loop_
_entity_poly.entity_id
_entity_poly.type
_entity_poly.pdbx_seq_one_letter_code
_entity_poly.pdbx_strand_id
1 'polypeptide(L)'
;MENDFSALKSLQELKNLLDSGAITQQEYEVLKGKIIFGNSSSSSATPPNAVPPVAPASPEVPKTTVPQSVAANPLTPEYQRVTNTAAENKVNAPENVNRNEYLGDNTINQPEELSEVKRKDWLLTILITLAVVLLIGLVAYQFFSDSESERLTSISGPDAEEVTTAAEPATETEENIAATTPAPVVTDTARLNQPKEPIAAVNTTPTELTTPETATQPTTENPATTTVPVTPPPASKITDEEALNKIKDRLQAYYADMKTAPFAAQNHFAPTVERYYTLTGTTPQAINENISSYHFNEFQDSQSSIEDGSLKMTNRGDNNYEVTYIEHGTAFRKSKGQKQETTARVRARFDKDFKLTYFRQEQLLENRFIEE
;
A
#
# COMPACT_ATOMS: atom_id res chain seq x y z
N MET A 1 -16.10 17.49 -28.33
CA MET A 1 -14.65 17.11 -28.43
C MET A 1 -14.10 16.68 -27.07
N GLU A 2 -14.97 16.31 -26.12
CA GLU A 2 -14.57 15.98 -24.75
C GLU A 2 -14.00 14.55 -24.60
N ASN A 3 -14.23 13.66 -25.58
CA ASN A 3 -13.77 12.26 -25.50
C ASN A 3 -12.26 12.09 -25.73
N ASP A 4 -11.63 12.97 -26.49
CA ASP A 4 -10.20 12.86 -26.84
C ASP A 4 -9.29 13.09 -25.62
N PHE A 5 -9.73 13.94 -24.67
CA PHE A 5 -9.03 14.17 -23.42
C PHE A 5 -9.05 12.96 -22.48
N SER A 6 -10.13 12.17 -22.50
CA SER A 6 -10.22 10.97 -21.67
C SER A 6 -9.30 9.86 -22.18
N ALA A 7 -9.19 9.69 -23.51
CA ALA A 7 -8.34 8.66 -24.11
C ALA A 7 -6.85 8.89 -23.82
N LEU A 8 -6.39 10.14 -23.89
CA LEU A 8 -5.00 10.50 -23.56
C LEU A 8 -4.66 10.21 -22.10
N LYS A 9 -5.56 10.54 -21.17
CA LYS A 9 -5.36 10.27 -19.74
C LYS A 9 -5.29 8.77 -19.46
N SER A 10 -6.17 7.98 -20.08
CA SER A 10 -6.16 6.52 -19.94
C SER A 10 -4.89 5.87 -20.52
N LEU A 11 -4.36 6.37 -21.64
CA LEU A 11 -3.08 5.89 -22.18
C LEU A 11 -1.90 6.20 -21.25
N GLN A 12 -1.89 7.37 -20.61
CA GLN A 12 -0.85 7.73 -19.65
C GLN A 12 -0.90 6.85 -18.38
N GLU A 13 -2.09 6.55 -17.89
CA GLU A 13 -2.29 5.61 -16.78
C GLU A 13 -1.83 4.19 -17.14
N LEU A 14 -2.15 3.73 -18.37
CA LEU A 14 -1.70 2.43 -18.88
C LEU A 14 -0.17 2.32 -18.93
N LYS A 15 0.51 3.40 -19.33
CA LYS A 15 1.97 3.46 -19.34
C LYS A 15 2.55 3.41 -17.93
N ASN A 16 1.95 4.12 -16.97
CA ASN A 16 2.38 4.04 -15.57
C ASN A 16 2.21 2.63 -14.98
N LEU A 17 1.16 1.90 -15.37
CA LEU A 17 0.97 0.49 -14.98
C LEU A 17 2.05 -0.42 -15.59
N LEU A 18 2.45 -0.18 -16.85
CA LEU A 18 3.54 -0.91 -17.48
C LEU A 18 4.90 -0.61 -16.80
N ASP A 19 5.20 0.66 -16.57
CA ASP A 19 6.46 1.11 -15.96
C ASP A 19 6.60 0.63 -14.50
N SER A 20 5.47 0.50 -13.79
CA SER A 20 5.45 -0.09 -12.44
C SER A 20 5.52 -1.63 -12.44
N GLY A 21 5.39 -2.27 -13.61
CA GLY A 21 5.34 -3.73 -13.74
C GLY A 21 4.02 -4.35 -13.26
N ALA A 22 2.96 -3.55 -13.10
CA ALA A 22 1.63 -4.03 -12.74
C ALA A 22 0.93 -4.76 -13.90
N ILE A 23 1.30 -4.45 -15.14
CA ILE A 23 0.87 -5.16 -16.36
C ILE A 23 2.09 -5.53 -17.20
N THR A 24 1.95 -6.59 -17.99
CA THR A 24 2.95 -7.03 -18.96
C THR A 24 2.88 -6.23 -20.27
N GLN A 25 3.95 -6.29 -21.09
CA GLN A 25 3.99 -5.63 -22.40
C GLN A 25 2.84 -6.10 -23.33
N GLN A 26 2.44 -7.37 -23.22
CA GLN A 26 1.38 -7.95 -24.05
C GLN A 26 -0.01 -7.44 -23.63
N GLU A 27 -0.26 -7.30 -22.32
CA GLU A 27 -1.49 -6.70 -21.80
C GLU A 27 -1.60 -5.21 -22.15
N TYR A 28 -0.48 -4.49 -22.11
CA TYR A 28 -0.43 -3.08 -22.52
C TYR A 28 -0.89 -2.87 -23.97
N GLU A 29 -0.44 -3.66 -24.93
CA GLU A 29 -0.88 -3.50 -26.34
C GLU A 29 -2.36 -3.85 -26.54
N VAL A 30 -2.89 -4.85 -25.83
CA VAL A 30 -4.32 -5.19 -25.88
C VAL A 30 -5.19 -4.06 -25.33
N LEU A 31 -4.82 -3.51 -24.17
CA LEU A 31 -5.57 -2.42 -23.52
C LEU A 31 -5.45 -1.09 -24.29
N LYS A 32 -4.27 -0.80 -24.84
CA LYS A 32 -4.03 0.34 -25.73
C LYS A 32 -4.90 0.27 -26.98
N GLY A 33 -5.00 -0.90 -27.62
CA GLY A 33 -5.92 -1.11 -28.74
C GLY A 33 -7.37 -0.84 -28.36
N LYS A 34 -7.80 -1.29 -27.19
CA LYS A 34 -9.16 -1.08 -26.68
C LYS A 34 -9.50 0.40 -26.45
N ILE A 35 -8.53 1.21 -26.01
CA ILE A 35 -8.70 2.66 -25.78
C ILE A 35 -8.74 3.42 -27.11
N ILE A 36 -7.87 3.09 -28.06
CA ILE A 36 -7.74 3.83 -29.34
C ILE A 36 -8.89 3.51 -30.30
N PHE A 37 -9.31 2.25 -30.40
CA PHE A 37 -10.30 1.81 -31.38
C PHE A 37 -11.74 1.81 -30.85
N GLY A 38 -11.93 2.12 -29.56
CA GLY A 38 -13.23 2.10 -28.91
C GLY A 38 -13.79 0.67 -28.79
N ASN A 39 -14.67 0.45 -27.82
CA ASN A 39 -15.21 -0.86 -27.49
C ASN A 39 -16.26 -1.33 -28.53
N SER A 40 -15.84 -1.58 -29.77
CA SER A 40 -16.68 -2.05 -30.88
C SER A 40 -16.35 -3.49 -31.27
N SER A 41 -16.34 -4.40 -30.29
CA SER A 41 -16.16 -5.83 -30.55
C SER A 41 -16.98 -6.68 -29.57
N SER A 42 -18.30 -6.59 -29.71
CA SER A 42 -19.14 -7.77 -29.52
C SER A 42 -18.89 -8.73 -30.69
N SER A 43 -17.77 -9.44 -30.61
CA SER A 43 -17.48 -10.61 -31.45
C SER A 43 -17.12 -11.73 -30.50
N SER A 44 -18.13 -12.52 -30.15
CA SER A 44 -17.99 -13.91 -29.73
C SER A 44 -17.18 -14.66 -30.79
N ALA A 45 -15.87 -14.71 -30.61
CA ALA A 45 -15.01 -15.65 -31.32
C ALA A 45 -15.20 -17.01 -30.64
N THR A 46 -16.00 -17.85 -31.29
CA THR A 46 -16.12 -19.28 -31.03
C THR A 46 -14.71 -19.90 -31.01
N PRO A 47 -14.32 -20.63 -29.97
CA PRO A 47 -13.05 -21.36 -29.96
C PRO A 47 -13.06 -22.43 -31.07
N PRO A 48 -11.91 -22.74 -31.69
CA PRO A 48 -11.81 -23.83 -32.65
C PRO A 48 -12.22 -25.15 -31.96
N ASN A 49 -13.04 -25.91 -32.69
CA ASN A 49 -13.59 -27.21 -32.36
C ASN A 49 -12.53 -28.12 -31.70
N ALA A 50 -12.61 -28.29 -30.38
CA ALA A 50 -11.77 -29.21 -29.64
C ALA A 50 -12.23 -30.65 -29.94
N VAL A 51 -11.32 -31.44 -30.50
CA VAL A 51 -11.47 -32.89 -30.64
C VAL A 51 -11.79 -33.49 -29.26
N PRO A 52 -12.74 -34.44 -29.14
CA PRO A 52 -13.06 -35.05 -27.86
C PRO A 52 -11.81 -35.74 -27.29
N PRO A 53 -11.49 -35.52 -26.00
CA PRO A 53 -10.36 -36.19 -25.37
C PRO A 53 -10.63 -37.70 -25.33
N VAL A 54 -9.69 -38.46 -25.88
CA VAL A 54 -9.59 -39.91 -25.67
C VAL A 54 -9.46 -40.14 -24.16
N ALA A 55 -10.33 -40.99 -23.62
CA ALA A 55 -10.33 -41.37 -22.22
C ALA A 55 -8.95 -41.94 -21.83
N PRO A 56 -8.26 -41.36 -20.82
CA PRO A 56 -7.07 -41.98 -20.28
C PRO A 56 -7.45 -43.29 -19.59
N ALA A 57 -6.74 -44.36 -19.93
CA ALA A 57 -6.81 -45.63 -19.23
C ALA A 57 -6.53 -45.41 -17.73
N SER A 58 -7.34 -46.05 -16.91
CA SER A 58 -7.28 -46.00 -15.45
C SER A 58 -5.88 -46.38 -14.96
N PRO A 59 -5.15 -45.49 -14.26
CA PRO A 59 -3.93 -45.90 -13.57
C PRO A 59 -4.28 -46.83 -12.41
N GLU A 60 -3.62 -47.99 -12.34
CA GLU A 60 -3.67 -48.89 -11.19
C GLU A 60 -3.24 -48.13 -9.92
N VAL A 61 -4.06 -48.27 -8.88
CA VAL A 61 -3.87 -47.65 -7.58
C VAL A 61 -2.70 -48.33 -6.86
N PRO A 62 -1.57 -47.66 -6.56
CA PRO A 62 -0.63 -48.18 -5.58
C PRO A 62 -1.28 -48.14 -4.19
N LYS A 63 -1.22 -49.26 -3.47
CA LYS A 63 -1.64 -49.37 -2.06
C LYS A 63 -0.87 -48.34 -1.21
N THR A 64 -1.56 -47.28 -0.78
CA THR A 64 -1.04 -46.34 0.21
C THR A 64 -1.12 -46.97 1.60
N THR A 65 0.04 -47.23 2.17
CA THR A 65 0.21 -47.55 3.60
C THR A 65 -0.17 -46.34 4.43
N VAL A 66 -1.07 -46.51 5.39
CA VAL A 66 -1.54 -45.46 6.31
C VAL A 66 -0.38 -45.01 7.21
N PRO A 67 0.02 -43.72 7.22
CA PRO A 67 0.92 -43.21 8.24
C PRO A 67 0.19 -43.10 9.58
N GLN A 68 0.81 -43.69 10.59
CA GLN A 68 0.37 -43.74 11.97
C GLN A 68 0.32 -42.32 12.57
N SER A 69 -0.84 -41.93 13.10
CA SER A 69 -1.05 -40.67 13.83
C SER A 69 -0.18 -40.65 15.09
N VAL A 70 0.76 -39.71 15.17
CA VAL A 70 1.53 -39.42 16.38
C VAL A 70 0.86 -38.25 17.09
N ALA A 71 0.46 -38.49 18.34
CA ALA A 71 -0.20 -37.53 19.20
C ALA A 71 0.62 -36.23 19.36
N ALA A 72 -0.03 -35.09 19.12
CA ALA A 72 0.54 -33.77 19.35
C ALA A 72 0.79 -33.56 20.85
N ASN A 73 2.05 -33.30 21.20
CA ASN A 73 2.47 -32.90 22.53
C ASN A 73 2.34 -31.36 22.64
N PRO A 74 1.64 -30.80 23.64
CA PRO A 74 1.51 -29.35 23.79
C PRO A 74 2.77 -28.80 24.49
N LEU A 75 3.70 -28.24 23.73
CA LEU A 75 4.79 -27.42 24.27
C LEU A 75 4.74 -26.02 23.66
N THR A 76 4.35 -25.10 24.52
CA THR A 76 4.48 -23.64 24.45
C THR A 76 5.91 -23.25 24.03
N PRO A 77 6.12 -22.38 23.02
CA PRO A 77 7.41 -21.74 22.85
C PRO A 77 7.50 -20.55 23.83
N GLU A 78 8.18 -20.78 24.95
CA GLU A 78 8.70 -19.73 25.81
C GLU A 78 9.85 -19.03 25.05
N TYR A 79 9.66 -17.77 24.67
CA TYR A 79 10.70 -16.95 24.05
C TYR A 79 11.81 -16.68 25.08
N GLN A 80 12.87 -17.49 25.08
CA GLN A 80 14.11 -17.14 25.77
C GLN A 80 14.89 -16.11 24.96
N ARG A 81 14.97 -14.91 25.52
CA ARG A 81 15.80 -13.80 25.06
C ARG A 81 17.27 -14.18 25.25
N VAL A 82 17.98 -14.57 24.20
CA VAL A 82 19.43 -14.78 24.26
C VAL A 82 20.11 -13.41 24.24
N THR A 83 20.55 -12.95 25.41
CA THR A 83 21.49 -11.82 25.51
C THR A 83 22.86 -12.31 25.06
N ASN A 84 23.29 -11.90 23.86
CA ASN A 84 24.68 -12.01 23.43
C ASN A 84 25.53 -10.99 24.21
N THR A 85 26.16 -11.47 25.28
CA THR A 85 27.28 -10.79 25.94
C THR A 85 28.52 -10.97 25.07
N ALA A 86 28.98 -9.88 24.45
CA ALA A 86 30.24 -9.83 23.73
C ALA A 86 31.42 -10.08 24.69
N ALA A 87 32.13 -11.19 24.48
CA ALA A 87 33.39 -11.47 25.16
C ALA A 87 34.52 -10.72 24.43
N GLU A 88 35.12 -9.80 25.16
CA GLU A 88 36.40 -9.14 24.91
C GLU A 88 37.51 -10.20 24.73
N ASN A 89 38.16 -10.23 23.56
CA ASN A 89 39.36 -11.03 23.36
C ASN A 89 40.52 -10.12 22.95
N LYS A 90 41.30 -9.71 23.96
CA LYS A 90 42.63 -9.10 23.82
C LYS A 90 43.65 -10.21 23.58
N VAL A 91 44.34 -10.21 22.45
CA VAL A 91 45.61 -10.94 22.29
C VAL A 91 46.64 -10.09 21.53
N ASN A 92 47.53 -9.50 22.32
CA ASN A 92 48.97 -9.27 22.16
C ASN A 92 49.59 -9.19 20.75
N ALA A 93 50.14 -8.01 20.46
CA ALA A 93 51.15 -7.76 19.43
C ALA A 93 52.55 -8.15 19.93
N PRO A 94 53.44 -8.66 19.05
CA PRO A 94 54.87 -8.57 19.26
C PRO A 94 55.52 -7.48 18.38
N GLU A 95 56.32 -6.70 19.07
CA GLU A 95 57.37 -5.78 18.66
C GLU A 95 58.53 -6.51 17.93
N ASN A 96 58.97 -6.03 16.75
CA ASN A 96 60.37 -6.26 16.31
C ASN A 96 60.88 -5.33 15.18
N VAL A 97 61.74 -4.39 15.57
CA VAL A 97 63.09 -4.08 15.03
C VAL A 97 63.29 -3.84 13.51
N ASN A 98 63.36 -2.56 13.17
CA ASN A 98 64.48 -1.86 12.51
C ASN A 98 65.62 -2.69 11.87
N ARG A 99 65.75 -2.66 10.52
CA ARG A 99 67.06 -2.77 9.87
C ARG A 99 67.12 -2.08 8.49
N ASN A 100 67.94 -1.04 8.49
CA ASN A 100 68.64 -0.32 7.44
C ASN A 100 69.02 -1.05 6.12
N GLU A 101 69.08 -0.21 5.07
CA GLU A 101 70.12 -0.11 4.01
C GLU A 101 70.46 -1.34 3.15
N TYR A 102 70.27 -1.26 1.82
CA TYR A 102 71.36 -1.05 0.83
C TYR A 102 70.86 -1.02 -0.62
N LEU A 103 71.70 -0.41 -1.46
CA LEU A 103 71.58 0.06 -2.85
C LEU A 103 71.23 -0.96 -3.96
N GLY A 104 70.74 -0.42 -5.08
CA GLY A 104 70.83 -0.97 -6.44
C GLY A 104 69.73 -0.43 -7.37
N ASP A 105 69.87 0.78 -7.90
CA ASP A 105 70.18 1.03 -9.33
C ASP A 105 69.47 0.08 -10.32
N ASN A 106 68.37 0.54 -10.91
CA ASN A 106 68.18 0.40 -12.35
C ASN A 106 67.18 1.44 -12.87
N THR A 107 67.70 2.22 -13.80
CA THR A 107 67.06 3.21 -14.65
C THR A 107 66.01 2.58 -15.57
N ILE A 108 65.02 3.40 -15.99
CA ILE A 108 64.48 3.55 -17.36
C ILE A 108 62.97 3.92 -17.33
N ASN A 109 62.68 5.16 -17.76
CA ASN A 109 61.45 5.69 -18.36
C ASN A 109 60.13 5.67 -17.57
N GLN A 110 59.80 6.78 -16.91
CA GLN A 110 58.42 7.27 -16.84
C GLN A 110 58.35 8.66 -17.51
N PRO A 111 57.50 8.86 -18.52
CA PRO A 111 57.26 10.17 -19.09
C PRO A 111 56.52 11.06 -18.08
N GLU A 112 56.95 12.32 -17.99
CA GLU A 112 56.20 13.41 -17.38
C GLU A 112 54.78 13.46 -17.97
N GLU A 113 53.78 12.99 -17.23
CA GLU A 113 52.41 13.41 -17.47
C GLU A 113 52.23 14.83 -16.94
N LEU A 114 52.29 15.75 -17.91
CA LEU A 114 51.85 17.12 -17.83
C LEU A 114 50.55 17.23 -17.02
N SER A 115 50.62 17.98 -15.92
CA SER A 115 49.45 18.45 -15.19
C SER A 115 48.48 19.14 -16.14
N GLU A 116 47.37 18.47 -16.44
CA GLU A 116 46.27 19.03 -17.20
C GLU A 116 45.69 20.19 -16.41
N VAL A 117 46.02 21.41 -16.84
CA VAL A 117 45.46 22.64 -16.30
C VAL A 117 43.97 22.62 -16.61
N LYS A 118 43.18 22.18 -15.63
CA LYS A 118 41.72 22.19 -15.62
C LYS A 118 41.24 23.61 -15.92
N ARG A 119 40.97 23.88 -17.20
CA ARG A 119 40.39 25.15 -17.64
C ARG A 119 39.02 25.22 -16.98
N LYS A 120 38.91 26.11 -16.00
CA LYS A 120 37.68 26.36 -15.27
C LYS A 120 36.63 26.77 -16.29
N ASP A 121 35.61 25.92 -16.51
CA ASP A 121 34.49 26.21 -17.39
C ASP A 121 33.69 27.39 -16.84
N TRP A 122 34.17 28.60 -17.16
CA TRP A 122 33.56 29.85 -16.76
C TRP A 122 32.14 29.94 -17.35
N LEU A 123 31.91 29.36 -18.52
CA LEU A 123 30.59 29.28 -19.13
C LEU A 123 29.58 28.51 -18.28
N LEU A 124 29.97 27.35 -17.73
CA LEU A 124 29.13 26.58 -16.81
C LEU A 124 28.83 27.37 -15.54
N THR A 125 29.83 28.10 -15.02
CA THR A 125 29.68 28.95 -13.83
C THR A 125 28.68 30.08 -14.08
N ILE A 126 28.76 30.76 -15.23
CA ILE A 126 27.81 31.83 -15.62
C ILE A 126 26.40 31.26 -15.74
N LEU A 127 26.25 30.10 -16.38
CA LEU A 127 24.94 29.48 -16.63
C LEU A 127 24.26 29.06 -15.32
N ILE A 128 25.01 28.47 -14.38
CA ILE A 128 24.51 28.15 -13.03
C ILE A 128 24.08 29.42 -12.30
N THR A 129 24.90 30.48 -12.36
CA THR A 129 24.59 31.74 -11.66
C THR A 129 23.32 32.39 -12.22
N LEU A 130 23.12 32.37 -13.54
CA LEU A 130 21.95 32.93 -14.20
C LEU A 130 20.68 32.12 -13.88
N ALA A 131 20.78 30.79 -13.80
CA ALA A 131 19.67 29.93 -13.40
C ALA A 131 19.20 30.20 -11.96
N VAL A 132 20.13 30.41 -11.03
CA VAL A 132 19.80 30.75 -9.63
C VAL A 132 19.11 32.11 -9.53
N VAL A 133 19.59 33.13 -10.26
CA VAL A 133 18.96 34.46 -10.28
C VAL A 133 17.54 34.40 -10.85
N LEU A 134 17.32 33.62 -11.92
CA LEU A 134 16.00 33.44 -12.52
C LEU A 134 15.03 32.72 -11.57
N LEU A 135 15.50 31.70 -10.85
CA LEU A 135 14.70 31.00 -9.84
C LEU A 135 14.26 31.93 -8.71
N ILE A 136 15.18 32.75 -8.18
CA ILE A 136 14.87 33.75 -7.14
C ILE A 136 13.86 34.78 -7.66
N GLY A 137 14.02 35.24 -8.90
CA GLY A 137 13.07 36.15 -9.54
C GLY A 137 11.66 35.55 -9.66
N LEU A 138 11.55 34.26 -9.97
CA LEU A 138 10.26 33.56 -10.09
C LEU A 138 9.59 33.35 -8.74
N VAL A 139 10.35 33.04 -7.69
CA VAL A 139 9.85 32.95 -6.31
C VAL A 139 9.38 34.33 -5.84
N ALA A 140 10.17 35.38 -6.06
CA ALA A 140 9.75 36.74 -5.72
C ALA A 140 8.50 37.16 -6.50
N TYR A 141 8.42 36.83 -7.79
CA TYR A 141 7.23 37.11 -8.61
C TYR A 141 5.98 36.45 -8.04
N GLN A 142 6.06 35.19 -7.57
CA GLN A 142 4.92 34.54 -6.91
C GLN A 142 4.47 35.26 -5.64
N PHE A 143 5.41 35.76 -4.81
CA PHE A 143 5.07 36.51 -3.60
C PHE A 143 4.53 37.93 -3.87
N PHE A 144 4.89 38.54 -5.00
CA PHE A 144 4.41 39.87 -5.37
C PHE A 144 3.20 39.85 -6.33
N SER A 145 2.84 38.68 -6.87
CA SER A 145 1.73 38.50 -7.80
C SER A 145 0.41 38.11 -7.10
N ASP A 146 0.26 38.46 -5.81
CA ASP A 146 -1.03 38.50 -5.13
C ASP A 146 -1.89 39.61 -5.74
N SER A 147 -2.46 39.30 -6.91
CA SER A 147 -3.45 40.09 -7.61
C SER A 147 -4.77 39.89 -6.88
N GLU A 148 -5.18 40.93 -6.16
CA GLU A 148 -6.56 41.32 -5.88
C GLU A 148 -7.59 40.20 -6.04
N SER A 149 -7.78 39.44 -4.96
CA SER A 149 -8.91 38.52 -4.84
C SER A 149 -10.21 39.31 -4.93
N GLU A 150 -10.93 39.06 -6.01
CA GLU A 150 -12.28 39.48 -6.27
C GLU A 150 -13.15 39.27 -5.02
N ARG A 151 -13.55 40.39 -4.41
CA ARG A 151 -14.59 40.42 -3.39
C ARG A 151 -15.90 40.02 -4.04
N LEU A 152 -16.25 38.74 -3.97
CA LEU A 152 -17.60 38.28 -4.22
C LEU A 152 -18.50 38.74 -3.06
N THR A 153 -19.13 39.89 -3.25
CA THR A 153 -20.37 40.29 -2.59
C THR A 153 -21.46 39.28 -2.93
N SER A 154 -21.79 38.40 -2.00
CA SER A 154 -23.08 37.68 -2.02
C SER A 154 -23.92 38.15 -0.85
N ILE A 155 -24.59 39.28 -1.08
CA ILE A 155 -25.90 39.58 -0.49
C ILE A 155 -26.91 38.68 -1.22
N SER A 156 -27.68 37.89 -0.46
CA SER A 156 -29.12 37.65 -0.67
C SER A 156 -29.60 36.62 0.36
N GLY A 157 -30.55 37.04 1.22
CA GLY A 157 -31.36 36.15 2.04
C GLY A 157 -32.42 35.40 1.21
N PRO A 158 -33.33 34.68 1.88
CA PRO A 158 -34.67 35.26 1.97
C PRO A 158 -35.34 35.15 3.35
N ASP A 159 -36.25 36.08 3.56
CA ASP A 159 -37.15 36.25 4.69
C ASP A 159 -38.06 35.04 4.95
N ALA A 160 -38.39 34.85 6.23
CA ALA A 160 -39.68 34.31 6.66
C ALA A 160 -40.35 35.37 7.54
N GLU A 161 -41.52 35.81 7.07
CA GLU A 161 -42.51 36.67 7.72
C GLU A 161 -42.92 36.11 9.10
N GLU A 162 -43.36 36.89 10.10
CA GLU A 162 -44.65 37.58 10.25
C GLU A 162 -44.50 38.36 11.60
N VAL A 163 -45.05 39.56 11.88
CA VAL A 163 -46.45 39.98 11.96
C VAL A 163 -46.50 41.53 12.11
N THR A 164 -47.58 42.13 11.60
CA THR A 164 -48.40 43.23 12.17
C THR A 164 -48.37 44.66 11.57
N THR A 165 -49.56 45.02 11.05
CA THR A 165 -50.33 46.29 11.15
C THR A 165 -50.19 47.45 10.14
N ALA A 166 -51.26 47.59 9.34
CA ALA A 166 -52.11 48.76 9.08
C ALA A 166 -51.52 50.08 8.49
N ALA A 167 -51.94 50.42 7.25
CA ALA A 167 -52.92 51.48 6.91
C ALA A 167 -52.77 52.01 5.45
N GLU A 168 -53.92 52.22 4.79
CA GLU A 168 -54.26 52.84 3.47
C GLU A 168 -53.80 54.32 3.24
N PRO A 169 -54.05 55.00 2.08
CA PRO A 169 -53.91 54.61 0.66
C PRO A 169 -53.38 55.77 -0.26
N ALA A 170 -53.43 55.55 -1.59
CA ALA A 170 -53.25 56.46 -2.76
C ALA A 170 -51.79 56.73 -3.18
N THR A 171 -51.38 56.57 -4.45
CA THR A 171 -51.93 57.27 -5.65
C THR A 171 -51.49 56.55 -6.93
N GLU A 172 -52.36 56.60 -7.94
CA GLU A 172 -52.21 56.13 -9.33
C GLU A 172 -50.99 56.73 -10.05
N THR A 173 -50.35 55.96 -10.95
CA THR A 173 -49.99 56.39 -12.32
C THR A 173 -49.73 55.16 -13.18
N GLU A 174 -50.36 55.15 -14.35
CA GLU A 174 -50.30 54.16 -15.42
C GLU A 174 -48.91 54.07 -16.11
N GLU A 175 -48.70 52.94 -16.79
CA GLU A 175 -48.33 52.84 -18.22
C GLU A 175 -47.12 51.93 -18.56
N ASN A 176 -47.41 50.98 -19.45
CA ASN A 176 -46.59 50.50 -20.58
C ASN A 176 -45.83 49.14 -20.58
N ILE A 177 -46.53 48.19 -21.21
CA ILE A 177 -46.22 47.11 -22.20
C ILE A 177 -45.17 46.00 -22.00
N ALA A 178 -45.72 44.77 -22.18
CA ALA A 178 -45.27 43.61 -22.97
C ALA A 178 -43.91 42.95 -22.72
N ALA A 179 -43.91 41.65 -22.36
CA ALA A 179 -43.95 40.54 -23.33
C ALA A 179 -43.71 39.16 -22.65
N THR A 180 -44.68 38.25 -22.83
CA THR A 180 -44.55 36.82 -23.18
C THR A 180 -43.76 35.81 -22.30
N THR A 181 -44.53 34.89 -21.71
CA THR A 181 -44.37 33.46 -21.29
C THR A 181 -43.25 32.61 -21.95
N PRO A 182 -42.85 31.40 -21.45
CA PRO A 182 -43.47 30.56 -20.39
C PRO A 182 -42.53 29.83 -19.39
N ALA A 183 -43.19 29.18 -18.42
CA ALA A 183 -42.68 28.36 -17.32
C ALA A 183 -41.90 27.08 -17.72
N PRO A 184 -41.03 26.55 -16.85
CA PRO A 184 -40.48 25.20 -16.99
C PRO A 184 -41.47 24.14 -16.50
N VAL A 185 -41.71 23.17 -17.40
CA VAL A 185 -42.45 21.93 -17.17
C VAL A 185 -41.69 21.02 -16.21
N VAL A 186 -42.38 20.55 -15.17
CA VAL A 186 -41.97 19.43 -14.33
C VAL A 186 -42.20 18.13 -15.11
N THR A 187 -41.13 17.42 -15.46
CA THR A 187 -41.21 16.03 -15.92
C THR A 187 -40.92 15.10 -14.75
N ASP A 188 -42.01 14.63 -14.16
CA ASP A 188 -42.08 13.40 -13.39
C ASP A 188 -42.01 12.23 -14.40
N THR A 189 -41.05 11.31 -14.25
CA THR A 189 -41.02 10.09 -15.08
C THR A 189 -40.47 8.90 -14.31
N ALA A 190 -41.43 8.06 -13.91
CA ALA A 190 -41.42 6.61 -14.02
C ALA A 190 -40.33 5.82 -13.28
N ARG A 191 -40.72 5.48 -12.05
CA ARG A 191 -40.46 4.22 -11.34
C ARG A 191 -40.72 3.01 -12.26
N LEU A 192 -39.67 2.32 -12.70
CA LEU A 192 -39.76 1.07 -13.47
C LEU A 192 -39.31 -0.14 -12.64
N ASN A 193 -40.30 -0.99 -12.33
CA ASN A 193 -40.29 -2.46 -12.28
C ASN A 193 -39.03 -3.23 -11.85
N GLN A 194 -39.13 -3.84 -10.66
CA GLN A 194 -38.38 -5.06 -10.28
C GLN A 194 -39.11 -6.31 -10.80
N PRO A 195 -38.42 -7.30 -11.40
CA PRO A 195 -38.98 -8.62 -11.62
C PRO A 195 -38.88 -9.49 -10.35
N LYS A 196 -40.01 -10.06 -9.98
CA LYS A 196 -40.26 -11.02 -8.92
C LYS A 196 -39.99 -12.44 -9.46
N GLU A 197 -38.98 -13.13 -8.93
CA GLU A 197 -38.75 -14.54 -9.26
C GLU A 197 -39.70 -15.47 -8.49
N PRO A 198 -40.18 -16.56 -9.13
CA PRO A 198 -41.14 -17.48 -8.53
C PRO A 198 -40.47 -18.59 -7.71
N ILE A 199 -41.08 -18.84 -6.56
CA ILE A 199 -40.81 -19.94 -5.62
C ILE A 199 -41.33 -21.24 -6.24
N ALA A 200 -40.47 -22.23 -6.43
CA ALA A 200 -40.88 -23.61 -6.72
C ALA A 200 -40.67 -24.47 -5.47
N ALA A 201 -41.79 -24.97 -4.94
CA ALA A 201 -41.85 -26.01 -3.92
C ALA A 201 -42.11 -27.36 -4.59
N VAL A 202 -41.32 -28.39 -4.29
CA VAL A 202 -41.77 -29.80 -4.38
C VAL A 202 -41.14 -30.62 -3.25
N ASN A 203 -42.04 -31.31 -2.54
CA ASN A 203 -41.87 -32.24 -1.43
C ASN A 203 -41.28 -33.62 -1.82
N THR A 204 -41.03 -34.42 -0.77
CA THR A 204 -40.98 -35.90 -0.64
C THR A 204 -39.57 -36.49 -0.52
N THR A 205 -39.19 -37.40 0.39
CA THR A 205 -39.79 -38.19 1.51
C THR A 205 -38.59 -39.00 2.12
N PRO A 206 -38.67 -39.56 3.36
CA PRO A 206 -37.52 -39.83 4.22
C PRO A 206 -37.04 -41.31 4.21
N THR A 207 -35.82 -41.54 4.70
CA THR A 207 -35.27 -42.86 5.08
C THR A 207 -34.27 -42.60 6.22
N GLU A 208 -34.69 -42.77 7.47
CA GLU A 208 -34.68 -43.99 8.30
C GLU A 208 -33.33 -44.29 8.97
N LEU A 209 -33.40 -44.21 10.32
CA LEU A 209 -32.59 -44.78 11.40
C LEU A 209 -31.11 -45.13 11.16
N THR A 210 -30.25 -44.53 11.99
CA THR A 210 -29.47 -45.33 12.95
C THR A 210 -29.06 -44.50 14.18
N THR A 211 -29.59 -44.90 15.33
CA THR A 211 -29.14 -44.63 16.72
C THR A 211 -27.78 -45.33 16.93
N PRO A 212 -26.82 -44.81 17.74
CA PRO A 212 -26.85 -45.08 19.18
C PRO A 212 -26.29 -43.98 20.13
N GLU A 213 -26.61 -44.21 21.41
CA GLU A 213 -25.88 -43.83 22.63
C GLU A 213 -25.95 -42.40 23.17
N THR A 214 -27.03 -42.22 23.93
CA THR A 214 -27.08 -41.59 25.25
C THR A 214 -25.79 -41.80 26.07
N ALA A 215 -24.99 -40.75 26.19
CA ALA A 215 -24.03 -40.58 27.27
C ALA A 215 -24.54 -39.50 28.24
N THR A 216 -24.77 -39.93 29.47
CA THR A 216 -25.23 -39.17 30.63
C THR A 216 -24.28 -38.01 30.92
N GLN A 217 -24.76 -36.78 30.72
CA GLN A 217 -24.03 -35.57 31.10
C GLN A 217 -24.30 -35.28 32.59
N PRO A 218 -23.28 -35.15 33.45
CA PRO A 218 -23.51 -34.74 34.84
C PRO A 218 -23.91 -33.26 34.88
N THR A 219 -25.12 -33.01 35.38
CA THR A 219 -25.58 -31.69 35.82
C THR A 219 -24.78 -31.29 37.05
N THR A 220 -23.72 -30.51 36.86
CA THR A 220 -23.06 -29.80 37.94
C THR A 220 -23.78 -28.47 38.14
N GLU A 221 -24.50 -28.34 39.25
CA GLU A 221 -25.06 -27.07 39.71
C GLU A 221 -23.94 -26.05 39.86
N ASN A 222 -23.94 -25.04 38.99
CA ASN A 222 -23.02 -23.92 39.04
C ASN A 222 -23.48 -22.98 40.17
N PRO A 223 -22.70 -22.76 41.25
CA PRO A 223 -23.07 -21.81 42.29
C PRO A 223 -23.18 -20.41 41.68
N ALA A 224 -24.30 -19.74 41.96
CA ALA A 224 -24.53 -18.37 41.57
C ALA A 224 -23.50 -17.45 42.23
N THR A 225 -22.40 -17.19 41.53
CA THR A 225 -21.41 -16.20 41.92
C THR A 225 -22.04 -14.82 41.77
N THR A 226 -22.36 -14.17 42.89
CA THR A 226 -22.71 -12.76 42.96
C THR A 226 -21.55 -11.94 42.40
N THR A 227 -21.64 -11.51 41.14
CA THR A 227 -20.69 -10.61 40.50
C THR A 227 -20.86 -9.21 41.11
N VAL A 228 -19.99 -8.86 42.04
CA VAL A 228 -19.77 -7.48 42.45
C VAL A 228 -19.27 -6.72 41.20
N PRO A 229 -19.82 -5.54 40.84
CA PRO A 229 -19.33 -4.76 39.72
C PRO A 229 -17.91 -4.28 40.05
N VAL A 230 -16.91 -5.00 39.55
CA VAL A 230 -15.52 -4.57 39.57
C VAL A 230 -15.40 -3.48 38.53
N THR A 231 -15.32 -2.22 38.98
CA THR A 231 -14.92 -1.10 38.13
C THR A 231 -13.60 -1.46 37.45
N PRO A 232 -13.56 -1.60 36.11
CA PRO A 232 -12.34 -2.01 35.43
C PRO A 232 -11.25 -0.97 35.72
N PRO A 233 -10.04 -1.40 36.07
CA PRO A 233 -8.93 -0.49 36.32
C PRO A 233 -8.71 0.38 35.06
N PRO A 234 -8.46 1.70 35.23
CA PRO A 234 -8.25 2.59 34.10
C PRO A 234 -7.11 2.05 33.24
N ALA A 235 -7.38 1.84 31.94
CA ALA A 235 -6.38 1.36 30.99
C ALA A 235 -5.15 2.29 31.04
N SER A 236 -4.00 1.72 31.41
CA SER A 236 -2.75 2.46 31.48
C SER A 236 -2.42 3.00 30.08
N LYS A 237 -2.34 4.33 29.97
CA LYS A 237 -1.91 4.99 28.74
C LYS A 237 -0.41 4.73 28.55
N ILE A 238 -0.06 4.13 27.42
CA ILE A 238 1.34 3.99 27.00
C ILE A 238 1.90 5.37 26.63
N THR A 239 3.16 5.62 26.94
CA THR A 239 3.82 6.87 26.53
C THR A 239 4.15 6.84 25.04
N ASP A 240 4.24 8.01 24.41
CA ASP A 240 4.57 8.10 22.98
C ASP A 240 5.97 7.53 22.67
N GLU A 241 6.93 7.69 23.58
CA GLU A 241 8.28 7.11 23.43
C GLU A 241 8.25 5.57 23.48
N GLU A 242 7.49 4.99 24.41
CA GLU A 242 7.35 3.53 24.50
C GLU A 242 6.62 2.97 23.26
N ALA A 243 5.57 3.67 22.79
CA ALA A 243 4.85 3.30 21.57
C ALA A 243 5.77 3.37 20.34
N LEU A 244 6.59 4.41 20.22
CA LEU A 244 7.55 4.57 19.12
C LEU A 244 8.55 3.41 19.08
N ASN A 245 9.10 3.03 20.24
CA ASN A 245 10.05 1.91 20.32
C ASN A 245 9.38 0.58 19.94
N LYS A 246 8.16 0.32 20.42
CA LYS A 246 7.38 -0.86 20.01
C LYS A 246 7.12 -0.89 18.51
N ILE A 247 6.79 0.25 17.89
CA ILE A 247 6.58 0.33 16.45
C ILE A 247 7.86 0.02 15.67
N LYS A 248 9.01 0.56 16.11
CA LYS A 248 10.32 0.25 15.49
C LYS A 248 10.62 -1.24 15.57
N ASP A 249 10.45 -1.84 16.74
CA ASP A 249 10.66 -3.28 16.94
C ASP A 249 9.75 -4.12 16.03
N ARG A 250 8.48 -3.72 15.89
CA ARG A 250 7.51 -4.40 15.02
C ARG A 250 7.87 -4.28 13.53
N LEU A 251 8.25 -3.10 13.06
CA LEU A 251 8.69 -2.91 11.68
C LEU A 251 9.98 -3.69 11.40
N GLN A 252 10.93 -3.69 12.33
CA GLN A 252 12.17 -4.45 12.18
C GLN A 252 11.89 -5.97 12.12
N ALA A 253 10.99 -6.48 12.95
CA ALA A 253 10.56 -7.88 12.88
C ALA A 253 9.86 -8.20 11.55
N TYR A 254 9.00 -7.31 11.06
CA TYR A 254 8.36 -7.44 9.73
C TYR A 254 9.40 -7.53 8.62
N TYR A 255 10.40 -6.63 8.59
CA TYR A 255 11.46 -6.66 7.58
C TYR A 255 12.39 -7.86 7.72
N ALA A 256 12.63 -8.35 8.93
CA ALA A 256 13.41 -9.57 9.15
C ALA A 256 12.70 -10.79 8.54
N ASP A 257 11.39 -10.92 8.75
CA ASP A 257 10.58 -12.02 8.20
C ASP A 257 10.42 -11.90 6.67
N MET A 258 10.48 -10.70 6.10
CA MET A 258 10.39 -10.48 4.64
C MET A 258 11.65 -10.90 3.87
N LYS A 259 12.78 -11.22 4.54
CA LYS A 259 14.03 -11.58 3.85
C LYS A 259 13.96 -12.93 3.15
N THR A 260 13.21 -13.87 3.72
CA THR A 260 13.17 -15.26 3.26
C THR A 260 11.80 -15.88 3.48
N ALA A 261 11.35 -16.70 2.53
CA ALA A 261 10.17 -17.53 2.72
C ALA A 261 10.42 -18.63 3.80
N PRO A 262 9.38 -19.05 4.54
CA PRO A 262 7.99 -18.59 4.47
C PRO A 262 7.76 -17.29 5.26
N PHE A 263 6.93 -16.40 4.72
CA PHE A 263 6.38 -15.28 5.47
C PHE A 263 5.15 -15.71 6.28
N ALA A 264 4.94 -15.07 7.43
CA ALA A 264 3.82 -15.33 8.33
C ALA A 264 3.08 -14.02 8.64
N ALA A 265 2.24 -13.58 7.70
CA ALA A 265 1.52 -12.30 7.78
C ALA A 265 0.74 -12.10 9.09
N GLN A 266 0.15 -13.16 9.65
CA GLN A 266 -0.58 -13.12 10.93
C GLN A 266 0.24 -12.60 12.11
N ASN A 267 1.57 -12.68 12.03
CA ASN A 267 2.47 -12.17 13.07
C ASN A 267 2.57 -10.64 13.06
N HIS A 268 2.27 -10.00 11.93
CA HIS A 268 2.52 -8.57 11.71
C HIS A 268 1.25 -7.76 11.49
N PHE A 269 0.26 -8.35 10.83
CA PHE A 269 -0.96 -7.65 10.42
C PHE A 269 -2.14 -7.89 11.36
N ALA A 270 -3.01 -6.89 11.45
CA ALA A 270 -4.28 -7.01 12.14
C ALA A 270 -5.22 -7.96 11.37
N PRO A 271 -6.27 -8.52 12.00
CA PRO A 271 -7.21 -9.41 11.32
C PRO A 271 -7.85 -8.80 10.06
N THR A 272 -8.08 -7.48 10.10
CA THR A 272 -8.55 -6.68 8.97
C THR A 272 -7.53 -5.59 8.67
N VAL A 273 -7.08 -5.53 7.42
CA VAL A 273 -6.10 -4.55 6.95
C VAL A 273 -6.76 -3.64 5.92
N GLU A 274 -6.77 -2.34 6.20
CA GLU A 274 -7.33 -1.31 5.32
C GLU A 274 -6.64 -1.34 3.94
N ARG A 275 -5.30 -1.38 3.95
CA ARG A 275 -4.50 -1.44 2.73
C ARG A 275 -3.13 -2.08 2.98
N TYR A 276 -2.71 -2.95 2.06
CA TYR A 276 -1.35 -3.48 1.95
C TYR A 276 -0.87 -3.31 0.51
N TYR A 277 0.04 -2.35 0.28
CA TYR A 277 0.41 -1.89 -1.08
C TYR A 277 -0.82 -1.55 -1.94
N THR A 278 -1.16 -2.41 -2.89
CA THR A 278 -2.30 -2.28 -3.80
C THR A 278 -3.55 -3.00 -3.32
N LEU A 279 -3.43 -3.94 -2.37
CA LEU A 279 -4.56 -4.66 -1.79
C LEU A 279 -5.34 -3.76 -0.85
N THR A 280 -6.67 -3.77 -0.93
CA THR A 280 -7.58 -2.98 -0.08
C THR A 280 -8.57 -3.87 0.64
N GLY A 281 -8.89 -3.57 1.91
CA GLY A 281 -9.84 -4.37 2.70
C GLY A 281 -9.41 -5.84 2.76
N THR A 282 -8.14 -6.07 3.02
CA THR A 282 -7.49 -7.39 2.91
C THR A 282 -7.33 -8.06 4.28
N THR A 283 -6.89 -9.31 4.26
CA THR A 283 -6.64 -10.13 5.45
C THR A 283 -5.19 -10.61 5.47
N PRO A 284 -4.64 -11.00 6.64
CA PRO A 284 -3.30 -11.57 6.71
C PRO A 284 -3.11 -12.77 5.77
N GLN A 285 -4.12 -13.63 5.61
CA GLN A 285 -4.04 -14.77 4.68
C GLN A 285 -3.84 -14.30 3.23
N ALA A 286 -4.64 -13.35 2.75
CA ALA A 286 -4.53 -12.83 1.39
C ALA A 286 -3.20 -12.09 1.16
N ILE A 287 -2.69 -11.39 2.18
CA ILE A 287 -1.34 -10.79 2.15
C ILE A 287 -0.29 -11.88 2.01
N ASN A 288 -0.39 -12.97 2.78
CA ASN A 288 0.58 -14.06 2.75
C ASN A 288 0.62 -14.75 1.38
N GLU A 289 -0.55 -15.00 0.80
CA GLU A 289 -0.69 -15.55 -0.55
C GLU A 289 -0.08 -14.62 -1.60
N ASN A 290 -0.31 -13.30 -1.50
CA ASN A 290 0.26 -12.30 -2.41
C ASN A 290 1.80 -12.27 -2.32
N ILE A 291 2.37 -12.16 -1.13
CA ILE A 291 3.82 -12.13 -0.91
C ILE A 291 4.46 -13.43 -1.43
N SER A 292 3.85 -14.58 -1.12
CA SER A 292 4.34 -15.88 -1.57
C SER A 292 4.31 -16.05 -3.09
N SER A 293 3.29 -15.47 -3.73
CA SER A 293 3.11 -15.59 -5.19
C SER A 293 3.99 -14.62 -5.97
N TYR A 294 4.18 -13.40 -5.49
CA TYR A 294 4.82 -12.33 -6.25
C TYR A 294 6.18 -11.93 -5.70
N HIS A 295 6.30 -11.71 -4.38
CA HIS A 295 7.52 -11.15 -3.81
C HIS A 295 8.69 -12.14 -3.84
N PHE A 296 8.55 -13.29 -3.18
CA PHE A 296 9.65 -14.28 -3.09
C PHE A 296 10.00 -14.94 -4.43
N ASN A 297 9.07 -14.91 -5.39
CA ASN A 297 9.31 -15.43 -6.72
C ASN A 297 10.13 -14.46 -7.57
N GLU A 298 9.95 -13.16 -7.40
CA GLU A 298 10.60 -12.12 -8.22
C GLU A 298 11.88 -11.58 -7.58
N PHE A 299 11.90 -11.45 -6.25
CA PHE A 299 12.98 -10.81 -5.50
C PHE A 299 13.76 -11.85 -4.69
N GLN A 300 15.08 -11.82 -4.84
CA GLN A 300 16.04 -12.58 -4.05
C GLN A 300 16.89 -11.64 -3.20
N ASP A 301 17.43 -12.17 -2.10
CA ASP A 301 18.34 -11.44 -1.21
C ASP A 301 17.77 -10.08 -0.78
N SER A 302 16.45 -10.03 -0.57
CA SER A 302 15.76 -8.78 -0.25
C SER A 302 16.17 -8.31 1.14
N GLN A 303 16.54 -7.04 1.23
CA GLN A 303 16.84 -6.35 2.47
C GLN A 303 16.13 -5.00 2.47
N SER A 304 15.39 -4.73 3.52
CA SER A 304 14.79 -3.42 3.76
C SER A 304 15.23 -2.89 5.12
N SER A 305 15.47 -1.58 5.19
CA SER A 305 15.84 -0.87 6.41
C SER A 305 15.17 0.50 6.45
N ILE A 306 14.91 1.00 7.65
CA ILE A 306 14.38 2.34 7.88
C ILE A 306 15.55 3.32 7.99
N GLU A 307 15.49 4.46 7.31
CA GLU A 307 16.48 5.52 7.45
C GLU A 307 16.45 6.10 8.87
N ASP A 308 17.62 6.18 9.52
CA ASP A 308 17.75 6.66 10.89
C ASP A 308 17.19 8.08 11.05
N GLY A 309 16.33 8.28 12.05
CA GLY A 309 15.70 9.58 12.33
C GLY A 309 14.58 9.98 11.36
N SER A 310 14.30 9.19 10.31
CA SER A 310 13.22 9.50 9.35
C SER A 310 11.81 9.20 9.89
N LEU A 311 11.71 8.36 10.93
CA LEU A 311 10.44 7.85 11.43
C LEU A 311 9.70 8.89 12.29
N LYS A 312 8.58 9.36 11.76
CA LYS A 312 7.67 10.33 12.39
C LYS A 312 6.38 9.63 12.79
N MET A 313 6.02 9.71 14.07
CA MET A 313 4.82 9.10 14.63
C MET A 313 3.77 10.15 15.00
N THR A 314 2.52 9.86 14.68
CA THR A 314 1.34 10.62 15.07
C THR A 314 0.35 9.69 15.79
N ASN A 315 -0.03 10.04 17.01
CA ASN A 315 -1.06 9.32 17.76
C ASN A 315 -2.45 9.74 17.25
N ARG A 316 -3.29 8.76 16.88
CA ARG A 316 -4.64 8.97 16.32
C ARG A 316 -5.76 8.78 17.36
N GLY A 317 -5.41 8.54 18.62
CA GLY A 317 -6.36 8.21 19.69
C GLY A 317 -6.51 6.70 19.88
N ASP A 318 -6.98 6.29 21.06
CA ASP A 318 -7.22 4.89 21.44
C ASP A 318 -6.01 3.95 21.22
N ASN A 319 -4.80 4.47 21.40
CA ASN A 319 -3.53 3.79 21.11
C ASN A 319 -3.42 3.31 19.65
N ASN A 320 -4.03 4.02 18.70
CA ASN A 320 -3.77 3.84 17.28
C ASN A 320 -2.69 4.81 16.84
N TYR A 321 -1.74 4.33 16.04
CA TYR A 321 -0.58 5.11 15.62
C TYR A 321 -0.51 5.14 14.11
N GLU A 322 -0.19 6.32 13.56
CA GLU A 322 0.25 6.45 12.17
C GLU A 322 1.72 6.82 12.17
N VAL A 323 2.51 6.16 11.35
CA VAL A 323 3.93 6.50 11.14
C VAL A 323 4.21 6.74 9.67
N THR A 324 5.14 7.66 9.43
CA THR A 324 5.74 7.90 8.11
C THR A 324 7.24 7.87 8.24
N TYR A 325 7.93 7.25 7.29
CA TYR A 325 9.40 7.10 7.32
C TYR A 325 9.96 6.91 5.91
N ILE A 326 11.28 6.97 5.78
CA ILE A 326 12.00 6.59 4.57
C ILE A 326 12.51 5.16 4.72
N GLU A 327 12.22 4.33 3.72
CA GLU A 327 12.66 2.95 3.60
C GLU A 327 13.73 2.88 2.50
N HIS A 328 14.83 2.20 2.80
CA HIS A 328 15.81 1.76 1.80
C HIS A 328 15.64 0.25 1.60
N GLY A 329 15.45 -0.15 0.34
CA GLY A 329 15.32 -1.53 -0.07
C GLY A 329 16.40 -1.92 -1.06
N THR A 330 16.98 -3.11 -0.93
CA THR A 330 17.83 -3.73 -1.94
C THR A 330 17.33 -5.15 -2.21
N ALA A 331 17.35 -5.59 -3.46
CA ALA A 331 16.98 -6.95 -3.83
C ALA A 331 17.53 -7.29 -5.22
N PHE A 332 17.85 -8.56 -5.46
CA PHE A 332 18.09 -9.04 -6.81
C PHE A 332 16.76 -9.37 -7.50
N ARG A 333 16.49 -8.75 -8.66
CA ARG A 333 15.23 -8.92 -9.40
C ARG A 333 15.41 -9.92 -10.53
N LYS A 334 14.83 -11.11 -10.38
CA LYS A 334 15.03 -12.24 -11.31
C LYS A 334 14.64 -11.92 -12.74
N SER A 335 13.49 -11.27 -12.95
CA SER A 335 13.02 -10.94 -14.31
C SER A 335 13.96 -10.02 -15.09
N LYS A 336 14.79 -9.24 -14.39
CA LYS A 336 15.75 -8.31 -14.99
C LYS A 336 17.19 -8.80 -14.94
N GLY A 337 17.49 -9.83 -14.14
CA GLY A 337 18.86 -10.27 -13.91
C GLY A 337 19.77 -9.16 -13.35
N GLN A 338 19.20 -8.26 -12.53
CA GLN A 338 19.89 -7.07 -12.02
C GLN A 338 19.59 -6.88 -10.54
N LYS A 339 20.56 -6.31 -9.82
CA LYS A 339 20.34 -5.82 -8.46
C LYS A 339 19.55 -4.51 -8.53
N GLN A 340 18.51 -4.41 -7.72
CA GLN A 340 17.67 -3.23 -7.61
C GLN A 340 17.88 -2.59 -6.23
N GLU A 341 18.09 -1.28 -6.22
CA GLU A 341 18.14 -0.46 -5.02
C GLU A 341 17.01 0.56 -5.07
N THR A 342 16.26 0.70 -3.98
CA THR A 342 15.08 1.55 -3.89
C THR A 342 15.14 2.40 -2.63
N THR A 343 14.71 3.64 -2.76
CA THR A 343 14.44 4.53 -1.63
C THR A 343 13.01 5.00 -1.75
N ALA A 344 12.21 4.87 -0.70
CA ALA A 344 10.80 5.20 -0.76
C ALA A 344 10.27 5.77 0.55
N ARG A 345 9.25 6.63 0.45
CA ARG A 345 8.48 7.08 1.60
C ARG A 345 7.35 6.10 1.87
N VAL A 346 7.31 5.58 3.09
CA VAL A 346 6.31 4.61 3.54
C VAL A 346 5.39 5.26 4.58
N ARG A 347 4.10 4.89 4.54
CA ARG A 347 3.13 5.16 5.59
C ARG A 347 2.62 3.82 6.13
N ALA A 348 2.64 3.69 7.45
CA ALA A 348 2.07 2.55 8.15
C ALA A 348 1.13 3.01 9.27
N ARG A 349 0.10 2.22 9.55
CA ARG A 349 -0.77 2.42 10.72
C ARG A 349 -0.79 1.16 11.57
N PHE A 350 -0.87 1.38 12.88
CA PHE A 350 -0.89 0.35 13.90
C PHE A 350 -2.14 0.49 14.76
N ASP A 351 -2.73 -0.64 15.12
CA ASP A 351 -3.76 -0.70 16.16
C ASP A 351 -3.15 -0.70 17.58
N LYS A 352 -4.02 -0.78 18.59
CA LYS A 352 -3.65 -0.85 20.02
C LYS A 352 -2.76 -2.05 20.39
N ASP A 353 -2.78 -3.10 19.57
CA ASP A 353 -1.98 -4.31 19.75
C ASP A 353 -0.66 -4.26 18.94
N PHE A 354 -0.36 -3.10 18.35
CA PHE A 354 0.78 -2.84 17.49
C PHE A 354 0.84 -3.75 16.26
N LYS A 355 -0.34 -4.11 15.72
CA LYS A 355 -0.48 -4.82 14.45
C LYS A 355 -0.74 -3.83 13.33
N LEU A 356 -0.17 -4.11 12.15
CA LEU A 356 -0.34 -3.29 10.96
C LEU A 356 -1.79 -3.34 10.46
N THR A 357 -2.45 -2.19 10.43
CA THR A 357 -3.79 -2.01 9.84
C THR A 357 -3.73 -1.33 8.48
N TYR A 358 -2.62 -0.65 8.17
CA TYR A 358 -2.34 -0.03 6.88
C TYR A 358 -0.84 -0.08 6.63
N PHE A 359 -0.43 -0.41 5.41
CA PHE A 359 0.97 -0.36 4.98
C PHE A 359 1.04 -0.03 3.49
N ARG A 360 1.67 1.09 3.14
CA ARG A 360 1.82 1.51 1.75
C ARG A 360 3.09 2.30 1.52
N GLN A 361 3.74 2.04 0.39
CA GLN A 361 4.70 2.95 -0.20
C GLN A 361 3.95 4.13 -0.84
N GLU A 362 4.03 5.31 -0.22
CA GLU A 362 3.34 6.52 -0.69
C GLU A 362 4.08 7.17 -1.86
N GLN A 363 5.41 7.14 -1.86
CA GLN A 363 6.23 7.76 -2.89
C GLN A 363 7.51 6.96 -3.12
N LEU A 364 7.82 6.64 -4.37
CA LEU A 364 9.14 6.16 -4.77
C LEU A 364 10.06 7.37 -4.97
N LEU A 365 11.14 7.45 -4.18
CA LEU A 365 12.08 8.56 -4.21
C LEU A 365 13.26 8.25 -5.13
N GLU A 366 13.76 7.01 -5.08
CA GLU A 366 14.87 6.55 -5.91
C GLU A 366 14.64 5.09 -6.30
N ASN A 367 15.05 4.74 -7.52
CA ASN A 367 15.04 3.37 -8.02
C ASN A 367 16.20 3.18 -9.00
N ARG A 368 17.20 2.40 -8.59
CA ARG A 368 18.42 2.14 -9.35
C ARG A 368 18.53 0.66 -9.66
N PHE A 369 19.00 0.37 -10.87
CA PHE A 369 19.36 -0.98 -11.30
C PHE A 369 20.87 -1.02 -11.51
N ILE A 370 21.51 -2.03 -10.92
CA ILE A 370 22.95 -2.26 -10.99
C ILE A 370 23.16 -3.59 -11.70
N GLU A 371 23.96 -3.56 -12.76
CA GLU A 371 24.45 -4.76 -13.43
C GLU A 371 25.52 -5.38 -12.53
N GLU A 372 25.34 -6.66 -12.17
CA GLU A 372 26.34 -7.44 -11.43
C GLU A 372 27.31 -8.18 -12.36
#